data_AF-A0A8J5P5L6-F1
#
_entry.id   AF-A0A8J5P5L6-F1
#
_cell.length_a   1.000
_cell.length_b   1.000
_cell.length_c   1.000
_cell.angle_alpha   90.00
_cell.angle_beta   90.00
_cell.angle_gamma   90.00
#
_symmetry.space_group_name_H-M   'P 1'
#
loop_
_entity.id
_entity.type
_entity.pdbx_description
1 polymer ?
#
loop_
_entity_poly.entity_id
_entity_poly.type
_entity_poly.pdbx_seq_one_letter_code
_entity_poly.pdbx_strand_id
1 'polypeptide(L)'
;MASSKRLTAWNALFGAQGRPLLPGQWVLTQGTGGVSTFAILFAKAAGAKVIVTTSSAEKAKKLQEIGADHVINYHEVENWGAQAQALTPGEQGVDVVVEIGGGATLKQV
;
A
#
# COMPACT_ATOMS: atom_id res chain seq x y z
N MET A 1 -23.50 -8.09 7.59
CA MET A 1 -22.66 -6.89 7.85
C MET A 1 -21.69 -6.67 6.69
N ALA A 2 -21.92 -5.66 5.86
CA ALA A 2 -20.89 -5.21 4.91
C ALA A 2 -19.75 -4.57 5.72
N SER A 3 -18.59 -5.22 5.77
CA SER A 3 -17.45 -4.76 6.58
C SER A 3 -16.92 -3.41 6.08
N SER A 4 -17.10 -2.35 6.88
CA SER A 4 -16.69 -0.95 6.60
C SER A 4 -15.26 -0.83 6.03
N LYS A 5 -14.34 -1.71 6.46
CA LYS A 5 -12.93 -1.73 6.01
C LYS A 5 -12.77 -1.92 4.49
N ARG A 6 -13.62 -2.77 3.87
CA ARG A 6 -13.61 -2.95 2.40
C ARG A 6 -14.05 -1.67 1.70
N LEU A 7 -15.12 -1.05 2.18
CA LEU A 7 -15.65 0.18 1.59
C LEU A 7 -14.64 1.33 1.74
N THR A 8 -13.97 1.44 2.89
CA THR A 8 -12.88 2.40 3.09
C THR A 8 -11.74 2.19 2.11
N ALA A 9 -11.25 0.95 1.96
CA ALA A 9 -10.18 0.65 1.01
C ALA A 9 -10.61 0.95 -0.44
N TRP A 10 -11.83 0.58 -0.82
CA TRP A 10 -12.40 0.90 -2.13
C TRP A 10 -12.47 2.41 -2.35
N ASN A 11 -13.00 3.16 -1.39
CA ASN A 11 -13.13 4.61 -1.49
C ASN A 11 -11.76 5.30 -1.55
N ALA A 12 -10.75 4.78 -0.84
CA ALA A 12 -9.38 5.31 -0.90
C ALA A 12 -8.76 5.17 -2.30
N LEU A 13 -9.03 4.06 -3.00
CA LEU A 13 -8.46 3.79 -4.32
C LEU A 13 -9.31 4.35 -5.48
N PHE A 14 -10.63 4.40 -5.34
CA PHE A 14 -11.55 4.68 -6.45
C PHE A 14 -12.56 5.80 -6.16
N GLY A 15 -12.67 6.24 -4.91
CA GLY A 15 -13.67 7.24 -4.49
C GLY A 15 -13.20 8.69 -4.60
N ALA A 16 -11.90 8.93 -4.80
CA ALA A 16 -11.38 10.28 -5.01
C ALA A 16 -11.89 10.82 -6.36
N GLN A 17 -12.61 11.96 -6.33
CA GLN A 17 -13.17 12.57 -7.54
C GLN A 17 -12.09 12.79 -8.60
N GLY A 18 -12.31 12.21 -9.78
CA GLY A 18 -11.44 12.37 -10.95
C GLY A 18 -10.09 11.66 -10.88
N ARG A 19 -9.80 10.89 -9.82
CA ARG A 19 -8.53 10.16 -9.67
C ARG A 19 -8.73 8.73 -9.17
N PRO A 20 -9.52 7.89 -9.87
CA PRO A 20 -9.54 6.46 -9.57
C PRO A 20 -8.18 5.85 -9.90
N LEU A 21 -7.79 4.83 -9.14
CA LEU A 21 -6.61 4.03 -9.43
C LEU A 21 -6.73 3.39 -10.82
N LEU A 22 -5.69 3.53 -11.63
CA LEU A 22 -5.59 2.99 -12.98
C LEU A 22 -4.61 1.80 -13.05
N PRO A 23 -4.78 0.89 -14.02
CA PRO A 23 -3.82 -0.18 -14.26
C PRO A 23 -2.40 0.35 -14.49
N GLY A 24 -1.39 -0.36 -13.97
CA GLY A 24 0.02 0.02 -14.09
C GLY A 24 0.52 1.03 -13.06
N GLN A 25 -0.37 1.71 -12.33
CA GLN A 25 0.01 2.63 -11.26
C GLN A 25 0.60 1.90 -10.05
N TRP A 26 1.34 2.63 -9.24
CA TRP A 26 1.98 2.17 -8.02
C TRP A 26 1.22 2.63 -6.79
N VAL A 27 0.96 1.70 -5.88
CA VAL A 27 0.26 1.92 -4.62
C VAL A 27 1.17 1.61 -3.46
N LEU A 28 1.26 2.52 -2.50
CA LEU A 28 1.85 2.27 -1.19
C LEU A 28 0.74 2.11 -0.15
N THR A 29 0.80 1.07 0.67
CA THR A 29 -0.03 0.96 1.88
C THR A 29 0.78 0.47 3.08
N GLN A 30 0.18 0.47 4.26
CA GLN A 30 0.90 0.24 5.51
C GLN A 30 0.15 -0.76 6.40
N GLY A 31 0.89 -1.73 6.92
CA GLY A 31 0.42 -2.72 7.88
C GLY A 31 -0.42 -3.85 7.30
N THR A 32 -0.92 -4.70 8.21
CA THR A 32 -1.73 -5.90 7.92
C THR A 32 -3.17 -5.75 8.40
N GLY A 33 -3.65 -4.51 8.55
CA GLY A 33 -5.03 -4.23 8.93
C GLY A 33 -5.99 -4.49 7.77
N GLY A 34 -7.28 -4.66 8.07
CA GLY A 34 -8.26 -5.01 7.03
C GLY A 34 -8.34 -4.00 5.87
N VAL A 35 -8.15 -2.69 6.13
CA VAL A 35 -8.11 -1.68 5.06
C VAL A 35 -6.92 -1.93 4.14
N SER A 36 -5.71 -2.09 4.69
CA SER A 36 -4.48 -2.34 3.93
C SER A 36 -4.53 -3.63 3.13
N THR A 37 -5.04 -4.72 3.72
CA THR A 37 -5.24 -6.01 3.04
C THR A 37 -6.19 -5.87 1.86
N PHE A 38 -7.33 -5.18 2.02
CA PHE A 38 -8.26 -4.96 0.91
C PHE A 38 -7.72 -3.96 -0.11
N ALA A 39 -6.91 -2.97 0.29
CA ALA A 39 -6.24 -2.07 -0.63
C ALA A 39 -5.28 -2.85 -1.56
N ILE A 40 -4.52 -3.81 -1.02
CA ILE A 40 -3.68 -4.71 -1.83
C ILE A 40 -4.56 -5.48 -2.82
N LEU A 41 -5.57 -6.20 -2.33
CA LEU A 41 -6.43 -7.02 -3.19
C LEU A 41 -7.09 -6.23 -4.31
N PHE A 42 -7.62 -5.04 -4.01
CA PHE A 42 -8.26 -4.18 -5.00
C PHE A 42 -7.26 -3.56 -5.99
N ALA A 43 -6.10 -3.10 -5.50
CA ALA A 43 -5.05 -2.57 -6.37
C ALA A 43 -4.54 -3.65 -7.34
N LYS A 44 -4.32 -4.88 -6.84
CA LYS A 44 -3.93 -6.01 -7.69
C LYS A 44 -5.01 -6.39 -8.69
N ALA A 45 -6.28 -6.42 -8.28
CA ALA A 45 -7.40 -6.65 -9.19
C ALA A 45 -7.53 -5.56 -10.27
N ALA A 46 -7.12 -4.32 -9.97
CA ALA A 46 -7.08 -3.21 -10.92
C ALA A 46 -5.84 -3.20 -11.83
N GLY A 47 -4.92 -4.17 -11.68
CA GLY A 47 -3.69 -4.23 -12.48
C GLY A 47 -2.58 -3.28 -12.00
N ALA A 48 -2.67 -2.75 -10.78
CA ALA A 48 -1.64 -1.92 -10.18
C ALA A 48 -0.50 -2.74 -9.53
N LYS A 49 0.59 -2.04 -9.22
CA LYS A 49 1.73 -2.53 -8.44
C LYS A 49 1.62 -2.06 -7.00
N VAL A 50 1.94 -2.91 -6.05
CA VAL A 50 1.72 -2.63 -4.63
C VAL A 50 3.00 -2.82 -3.82
N ILE A 51 3.38 -1.76 -3.12
CA ILE A 51 4.36 -1.75 -2.05
C ILE A 51 3.58 -1.69 -0.72
N VAL A 52 4.00 -2.49 0.26
CA VAL A 52 3.41 -2.44 1.60
C VAL A 52 4.48 -2.46 2.69
N THR A 53 4.30 -1.65 3.73
CA THR A 53 5.18 -1.70 4.90
C THR A 53 4.60 -2.60 6.01
N THR A 54 5.45 -3.26 6.78
CA THR A 54 5.04 -4.11 7.91
C THR A 54 6.10 -4.18 9.00
N SER A 55 5.79 -4.81 10.14
CA SER A 55 6.69 -4.93 11.31
C SER A 55 7.39 -6.27 11.44
N SER A 56 7.03 -7.30 10.67
CA SER A 56 7.62 -8.62 10.87
C SER A 56 7.64 -9.46 9.60
N ALA A 57 8.61 -10.36 9.53
CA ALA A 57 8.76 -11.32 8.44
C ALA A 57 7.54 -12.25 8.28
N GLU A 58 6.89 -12.64 9.39
CA GLU A 58 5.67 -13.47 9.33
C GLU A 58 4.53 -12.72 8.63
N LYS A 59 4.33 -11.45 8.99
CA LYS A 59 3.35 -10.58 8.34
C LYS A 59 3.72 -10.33 6.87
N ALA A 60 5.00 -10.21 6.56
CA ALA A 60 5.47 -10.00 5.19
C ALA A 60 5.07 -11.14 4.26
N LYS A 61 5.24 -12.40 4.69
CA LYS A 61 4.81 -13.57 3.91
C LYS A 61 3.31 -13.52 3.57
N LYS A 62 2.47 -13.24 4.57
CA LYS A 62 1.01 -13.09 4.38
C LYS A 62 0.66 -12.00 3.37
N LEU A 63 1.40 -10.89 3.37
CA LEU A 63 1.20 -9.77 2.44
C LEU A 63 1.61 -10.13 1.00
N GLN A 64 2.68 -10.91 0.84
CA GLN A 64 3.10 -11.43 -0.47
C GLN A 64 2.08 -12.42 -1.03
N GLU A 65 1.53 -13.31 -0.20
CA GLU A 65 0.51 -14.29 -0.59
C GLU A 65 -0.76 -13.64 -1.15
N ILE A 66 -1.14 -12.46 -0.65
CA ILE A 66 -2.30 -11.70 -1.16
C ILE A 66 -1.96 -10.74 -2.30
N GLY A 67 -0.71 -10.78 -2.79
CA GLY A 67 -0.30 -10.13 -4.04
C GLY A 67 0.50 -8.84 -3.90
N ALA A 68 1.01 -8.48 -2.73
CA ALA A 68 1.97 -7.37 -2.64
C ALA A 68 3.22 -7.68 -3.50
N ASP A 69 3.60 -6.75 -4.38
CA ASP A 69 4.79 -6.90 -5.23
C ASP A 69 6.07 -6.67 -4.41
N HIS A 70 6.03 -5.73 -3.45
CA HIS A 70 7.13 -5.44 -2.54
C HIS A 70 6.63 -5.30 -1.10
N VAL A 71 7.42 -5.83 -0.16
CA VAL A 71 7.16 -5.66 1.27
C VAL A 71 8.40 -5.07 1.94
N ILE A 72 8.23 -4.00 2.69
CA ILE A 72 9.29 -3.34 3.45
C ILE A 72 9.04 -3.55 4.94
N ASN A 73 10.01 -4.13 5.65
CA ASN A 73 9.96 -4.16 7.11
C ASN A 73 10.49 -2.83 7.68
N TYR A 74 9.62 -2.00 8.23
CA TYR A 74 10.00 -0.67 8.72
C TYR A 74 10.86 -0.70 9.99
N HIS A 75 11.01 -1.86 10.65
CA HIS A 75 11.98 -2.03 11.74
C HIS A 75 13.40 -2.32 11.23
N GLU A 76 13.53 -2.81 10.00
CA GLU A 76 14.82 -3.12 9.37
C GLU A 76 15.29 -1.96 8.49
N VAL A 77 14.36 -1.16 7.97
CA VAL A 77 14.63 -0.02 7.10
C VAL A 77 14.03 1.24 7.72
N GLU A 78 14.88 2.07 8.33
CA GLU A 78 14.47 3.30 9.00
C GLU A 78 13.85 4.31 8.01
N ASN A 79 14.51 4.50 6.86
CA ASN A 79 14.04 5.37 5.77
C ASN A 79 13.31 4.55 4.69
N TRP A 80 12.25 3.85 5.10
CA TRP A 80 11.47 3.00 4.20
C TRP A 80 10.76 3.81 3.11
N GLY A 81 10.51 5.11 3.31
CA GLY A 81 9.94 5.99 2.28
C GLY A 81 10.85 6.11 1.06
N ALA A 82 12.13 6.40 1.30
CA ALA A 82 13.14 6.42 0.22
C ALA A 82 13.30 5.05 -0.44
N GLN A 83 13.22 3.95 0.33
CA GLN A 83 13.25 2.62 -0.26
C GLN A 83 12.01 2.35 -1.13
N ALA A 84 10.82 2.74 -0.69
CA ALA A 84 9.59 2.61 -1.48
C ALA A 84 9.71 3.39 -2.80
N GLN A 85 10.25 4.61 -2.75
CA GLN A 85 10.55 5.40 -3.94
C GLN A 85 11.52 4.68 -4.88
N ALA A 86 12.64 4.17 -4.36
CA ALA A 86 13.67 3.49 -5.15
C ALA A 86 13.18 2.20 -5.83
N LEU A 87 12.13 1.57 -5.31
CA LEU A 87 11.50 0.39 -5.91
C LEU A 87 10.66 0.72 -7.16
N THR A 88 10.28 1.99 -7.32
CA THR A 88 9.44 2.43 -8.45
C THR A 88 10.29 2.77 -9.69
N PRO A 89 9.73 2.68 -10.91
CA PRO A 89 10.46 2.99 -12.14
C PRO A 89 11.04 4.40 -12.11
N GLY A 90 12.36 4.51 -12.34
CA GLY A 90 13.05 5.80 -12.33
C GLY A 90 13.03 6.51 -10.98
N GLU A 91 12.75 5.80 -9.89
CA GLU A 91 12.70 6.35 -8.52
C GLU A 91 11.70 7.51 -8.37
N GLN A 92 10.60 7.48 -9.14
CA GLN A 92 9.61 8.57 -9.18
C GLN A 92 8.64 8.58 -7.99
N GLY A 93 8.57 7.49 -7.23
CA GLY A 93 7.61 7.31 -6.15
C GLY A 93 6.32 6.64 -6.63
N VAL A 94 5.33 6.59 -5.73
CA VAL A 94 4.06 5.92 -5.97
C VAL A 94 2.98 6.90 -6.43
N ASP A 95 2.01 6.43 -7.20
CA ASP A 95 0.86 7.23 -7.66
C ASP A 95 -0.18 7.44 -6.55
N VAL A 96 -0.36 6.44 -5.69
CA VAL A 96 -1.39 6.45 -4.63
C VAL A 96 -0.81 5.94 -3.33
N VAL A 97 -0.99 6.70 -2.25
CA VAL A 97 -0.70 6.26 -0.88
C VAL A 97 -2.02 6.03 -0.15
N VAL A 98 -2.22 4.81 0.35
CA VAL A 98 -3.24 4.49 1.34
C VAL A 98 -2.60 4.59 2.72
N GLU A 99 -2.62 5.81 3.27
CA GLU A 99 -2.00 6.18 4.54
C GLU A 99 -2.83 5.69 5.74
N ILE A 100 -2.18 4.94 6.65
CA ILE A 100 -2.80 4.26 7.80
C ILE A 100 -2.09 4.63 9.13
N GLY A 101 -0.78 4.87 9.10
CA GLY A 101 0.05 5.13 10.28
C GLY A 101 -0.08 6.55 10.87
N GLY A 102 -0.65 7.49 10.11
CA GLY A 102 -0.92 8.85 10.55
C GLY A 102 0.35 9.67 10.78
N GLY A 103 0.39 10.47 11.85
CA GLY A 103 1.49 11.41 12.09
C GLY A 103 2.89 10.75 12.21
N ALA A 104 2.95 9.47 12.57
CA ALA A 104 4.21 8.72 12.68
C ALA A 104 4.83 8.39 11.31
N THR A 105 4.01 8.25 10.27
CA THR A 105 4.41 7.80 8.93
C THR A 105 4.36 8.89 7.89
N LEU A 106 3.66 10.01 8.16
CA LEU A 106 3.41 11.08 7.20
C LEU A 106 4.70 11.70 6.60
N LYS A 107 5.82 11.66 7.31
CA LYS A 107 7.11 12.18 6.81
C LYS A 107 7.81 11.27 5.80
N GLN A 108 7.32 10.05 5.64
CA GLN A 108 7.93 9.02 4.80
C GLN A 108 7.05 8.62 3.61
N VAL A 109 5.89 9.27 3.43
CA VAL A 109 4.97 9.05 2.30
C VAL A 109 4.96 10.20 1.31
#